data_AF-A0A660T288-F1
#
_entry.id   AF-A0A660T288-F1
#
_cell.length_a   1.000
_cell.length_b   1.000
_cell.length_c   1.000
_cell.angle_alpha   90.00
_cell.angle_beta   90.00
_cell.angle_gamma   90.00
#
_symmetry.space_group_name_H-M   'P 1'
#
loop_
_entity.id
_entity.type
_entity.pdbx_description
1 polymer ?
#
loop_
_entity_poly.entity_id
_entity_poly.type
_entity_poly.pdbx_seq_one_letter_code
_entity_poly.pdbx_strand_id
1 'polypeptide(L)'
;MTFSNTELLNRIEKNVLNPYRKKPEYADFYSHLKINLPSMIEHLSKLYGNRPDFVYHIEDIVKESCKMYLKRSAAQGGIRNSYTSGNIHSGSQKEVGAVFYVDLFAGKLKDIKKRIPYLKELGITFVHLMPLFKTPSGETDGGYAVSSYRHIAKRFGTMNDLRDLIEEFDLNGINLVLDFILNHTSDQHEWAKKAKSGDIKYQNYYYIFKEKKELEEYSPYLRDIFPEVRKGSFTFDESIQSWVWTT
;
A
#
# COMPACT_ATOMS: atom_id res chain seq x y z
N MET A 1 -0.44 -16.25 -24.65
CA MET A 1 -1.86 -16.62 -24.88
C MET A 1 -2.70 -15.37 -24.68
N THR A 2 -3.36 -14.88 -25.72
CA THR A 2 -4.30 -13.76 -25.62
C THR A 2 -5.68 -14.34 -25.28
N PHE A 3 -6.04 -14.33 -23.99
CA PHE A 3 -7.44 -14.56 -23.61
C PHE A 3 -8.26 -13.34 -24.01
N SER A 4 -9.44 -13.54 -24.59
CA SER A 4 -10.43 -12.47 -24.61
C SER A 4 -10.86 -12.13 -23.17
N ASN A 5 -11.28 -10.89 -22.95
CA ASN A 5 -11.78 -10.46 -21.63
C ASN A 5 -12.94 -11.34 -21.14
N THR A 6 -13.79 -11.81 -22.06
CA THR A 6 -14.91 -12.70 -21.78
C THR A 6 -14.44 -14.08 -21.31
N GLU A 7 -13.45 -14.67 -21.97
CA GLU A 7 -12.90 -15.98 -21.57
C GLU A 7 -12.23 -15.92 -20.20
N LEU A 8 -11.47 -14.85 -19.94
CA LEU A 8 -10.81 -14.67 -18.66
C LEU A 8 -11.82 -14.41 -17.52
N LEU A 9 -12.85 -13.62 -17.77
CA LEU A 9 -13.93 -13.41 -16.79
C LEU A 9 -14.65 -14.72 -16.46
N ASN A 10 -15.03 -15.51 -17.47
CA ASN A 10 -15.66 -16.82 -17.28
C ASN A 10 -14.77 -17.77 -16.48
N ARG A 11 -13.46 -17.74 -16.73
CA ARG A 11 -12.47 -18.52 -15.99
C ARG A 11 -12.40 -18.10 -14.53
N ILE A 12 -12.25 -16.80 -14.27
CA ILE A 12 -12.20 -16.23 -12.91
C ILE A 12 -13.47 -16.58 -12.14
N GLU A 13 -14.63 -16.49 -12.78
CA GLU A 13 -15.89 -16.86 -12.15
C GLU A 13 -15.92 -18.32 -11.68
N LYS A 14 -15.53 -19.22 -12.57
CA LYS A 14 -15.53 -20.66 -12.31
C LYS A 14 -14.51 -21.04 -11.24
N ASN A 15 -13.29 -20.51 -11.34
CA ASN A 15 -12.17 -20.96 -10.52
C ASN A 15 -12.05 -20.22 -9.18
N VAL A 16 -12.42 -18.96 -9.15
CA VAL A 16 -12.15 -18.05 -8.02
C VAL A 16 -13.41 -17.64 -7.30
N LEU A 17 -14.45 -17.24 -8.04
CA LEU A 17 -15.58 -16.52 -7.47
C LEU A 17 -16.75 -17.42 -7.04
N ASN A 18 -16.81 -18.66 -7.53
CA ASN A 18 -17.89 -19.60 -7.23
C ASN A 18 -18.19 -19.74 -5.71
N PRO A 19 -17.21 -19.83 -4.80
CA PRO A 19 -17.47 -19.91 -3.36
C PRO A 19 -18.20 -18.69 -2.76
N TYR A 20 -18.15 -17.54 -3.43
CA TYR A 20 -18.69 -16.27 -2.93
C TYR A 20 -20.07 -15.94 -3.52
N ARG A 21 -20.54 -16.66 -4.54
CA ARG A 21 -21.77 -16.32 -5.29
C ARG A 21 -23.04 -16.16 -4.44
N LYS A 22 -23.11 -16.84 -3.29
CA LYS A 22 -24.27 -16.77 -2.37
C LYS A 22 -24.18 -15.61 -1.38
N LYS A 23 -23.11 -14.82 -1.38
CA LYS A 23 -22.94 -13.68 -0.47
C LYS A 23 -23.78 -12.50 -0.96
N PRO A 24 -24.51 -11.79 -0.08
CA PRO A 24 -25.40 -10.69 -0.48
C PRO A 24 -24.70 -9.63 -1.33
N GLU A 25 -23.43 -9.33 -1.02
CA GLU A 25 -22.65 -8.26 -1.62
C GLU A 25 -21.89 -8.73 -2.88
N TYR A 26 -22.03 -10.00 -3.26
CA TYR A 26 -21.34 -10.58 -4.40
C TYR A 26 -21.74 -9.92 -5.73
N ALA A 27 -23.05 -9.69 -5.93
CA ALA A 27 -23.56 -9.14 -7.19
C ALA A 27 -22.97 -7.75 -7.49
N ASP A 28 -22.80 -6.94 -6.45
CA ASP A 28 -22.23 -5.60 -6.51
C ASP A 28 -20.70 -5.63 -6.71
N PHE A 29 -19.97 -6.50 -6.01
CA PHE A 29 -18.56 -6.72 -6.32
C PHE A 29 -18.36 -7.14 -7.78
N TYR A 30 -19.20 -8.06 -8.26
CA TYR A 30 -19.07 -8.65 -9.58
C TYR A 30 -19.45 -7.67 -10.70
N SER A 31 -20.40 -6.75 -10.49
CA SER A 31 -20.69 -5.66 -11.43
C SER A 31 -19.48 -4.73 -11.57
N HIS A 32 -18.85 -4.34 -10.46
CA HIS A 32 -17.60 -3.56 -10.48
C HIS A 32 -16.46 -4.32 -11.17
N LEU A 33 -16.31 -5.61 -10.89
CA LEU A 33 -15.29 -6.44 -11.55
C LEU A 33 -15.49 -6.44 -13.07
N LYS A 34 -16.71 -6.65 -13.57
CA LYS A 34 -17.00 -6.63 -15.02
C LYS A 34 -16.57 -5.34 -15.71
N ILE A 35 -16.82 -4.20 -15.06
CA ILE A 35 -16.51 -2.88 -15.60
C ILE A 35 -14.99 -2.65 -15.60
N ASN A 36 -14.30 -3.02 -14.52
CA ASN A 36 -12.91 -2.61 -14.29
C ASN A 36 -11.87 -3.65 -14.75
N LEU A 37 -12.24 -4.92 -14.84
CA LEU A 37 -11.33 -6.01 -15.20
C LEU A 37 -10.64 -5.80 -16.57
N PRO A 38 -11.34 -5.35 -17.65
CA PRO A 38 -10.69 -5.08 -18.94
C PRO A 38 -9.53 -4.08 -18.83
N SER A 39 -9.75 -2.96 -18.14
CA SER A 39 -8.72 -1.93 -17.95
C SER A 39 -7.56 -2.48 -17.11
N MET A 40 -7.85 -3.20 -16.03
CA MET A 40 -6.80 -3.82 -15.20
C MET A 40 -5.92 -4.79 -16.03
N ILE A 41 -6.53 -5.63 -16.86
CA ILE A 41 -5.80 -6.56 -17.74
C ILE A 41 -4.97 -5.79 -18.77
N GLU A 42 -5.52 -4.74 -19.38
CA GLU A 42 -4.81 -3.95 -20.38
C GLU A 42 -3.52 -3.36 -19.80
N HIS A 43 -3.58 -2.78 -18.60
CA HIS A 43 -2.40 -2.20 -17.95
C HIS A 43 -1.39 -3.26 -17.51
N LEU A 44 -1.85 -4.34 -16.87
CA LEU A 44 -0.95 -5.38 -16.37
C LEU A 44 -0.34 -6.24 -17.48
N SER A 45 -1.05 -6.44 -18.60
CA SER A 45 -0.54 -7.22 -19.74
C SER A 45 0.60 -6.52 -20.47
N LYS A 46 0.60 -5.19 -20.52
CA LYS A 46 1.73 -4.39 -21.06
C LYS A 46 3.03 -4.64 -20.30
N LEU A 47 2.95 -4.93 -18.99
CA LEU A 47 4.11 -5.18 -18.13
C LEU A 47 4.46 -6.66 -18.04
N TYR A 48 3.45 -7.53 -17.90
CA TYR A 48 3.61 -8.92 -17.45
C TYR A 48 2.92 -9.95 -18.33
N GLY A 49 2.30 -9.56 -19.44
CA GLY A 49 1.46 -10.44 -20.26
C GLY A 49 2.20 -11.62 -20.89
N ASN A 50 3.52 -11.54 -21.03
CA ASN A 50 4.36 -12.61 -21.54
C ASN A 50 4.71 -13.67 -20.46
N ARG A 51 4.38 -13.43 -19.19
CA ARG A 51 4.67 -14.39 -18.14
C ARG A 51 3.72 -15.60 -18.21
N PRO A 52 4.23 -16.84 -18.06
CA PRO A 52 3.39 -18.04 -18.10
C PRO A 52 2.39 -18.11 -16.94
N ASP A 53 2.66 -17.40 -15.83
CA ASP A 53 1.83 -17.36 -14.64
C ASP A 53 0.88 -16.15 -14.56
N PHE A 54 0.84 -15.30 -15.61
CA PHE A 54 0.09 -14.04 -15.62
C PHE A 54 -1.38 -14.20 -15.18
N VAL A 55 -2.08 -15.17 -15.78
CA VAL A 55 -3.51 -15.42 -15.48
C VAL A 55 -3.74 -15.83 -14.03
N TYR A 56 -2.82 -16.60 -13.43
CA TYR A 56 -2.95 -17.01 -12.03
C TYR A 56 -2.79 -15.82 -11.08
N HIS A 57 -1.90 -14.87 -11.39
CA HIS A 57 -1.79 -13.63 -10.61
C HIS A 57 -3.06 -12.78 -10.72
N ILE A 58 -3.69 -12.70 -11.89
CA ILE A 58 -4.99 -12.02 -12.04
C ILE A 58 -6.07 -12.71 -11.19
N GLU A 59 -6.12 -14.04 -11.21
CA GLU A 59 -7.04 -14.83 -10.38
C GLU A 59 -6.84 -14.55 -8.89
N ASP A 60 -5.60 -14.51 -8.40
CA ASP A 60 -5.28 -14.20 -7.01
C ASP A 60 -5.62 -12.76 -6.62
N ILE A 61 -5.34 -11.77 -7.48
CA ILE A 61 -5.72 -10.37 -7.25
C ILE A 61 -7.25 -10.26 -7.11
N VAL A 62 -8.01 -10.88 -8.02
CA VAL A 62 -9.47 -10.84 -7.98
C VAL A 62 -10.02 -11.57 -6.76
N LYS A 63 -9.41 -12.69 -6.39
CA LYS A 63 -9.77 -13.47 -5.18
C LYS A 63 -9.63 -12.64 -3.92
N GLU A 64 -8.46 -12.02 -3.71
CA GLU A 64 -8.21 -11.22 -2.52
C GLU A 64 -9.04 -9.94 -2.52
N SER A 65 -9.24 -9.32 -3.69
CA SER A 65 -10.15 -8.16 -3.83
C SER A 65 -11.58 -8.53 -3.45
N CYS A 66 -12.10 -9.67 -3.92
CA CYS A 66 -13.43 -10.15 -3.57
C CYS A 66 -13.56 -10.38 -2.06
N LYS A 67 -12.61 -11.11 -1.45
CA LYS A 67 -12.61 -11.34 0.00
C LYS A 67 -12.60 -10.04 0.79
N MET A 68 -11.77 -9.08 0.41
CA MET A 68 -11.68 -7.79 1.10
C MET A 68 -12.93 -6.95 0.90
N TYR A 69 -13.53 -6.97 -0.29
CA TYR A 69 -14.78 -6.28 -0.58
C TYR A 69 -15.93 -6.77 0.30
N LEU A 70 -16.12 -8.09 0.34
CA LEU A 70 -17.17 -8.73 1.13
C LEU A 70 -16.97 -8.46 2.63
N LYS A 71 -15.71 -8.52 3.10
CA LYS A 71 -15.38 -8.19 4.50
C LYS A 71 -15.67 -6.73 4.83
N ARG A 72 -15.33 -5.80 3.93
CA ARG A 72 -15.59 -4.36 4.09
C ARG A 72 -17.08 -4.09 4.19
N SER A 73 -17.86 -4.62 3.25
CA SER A 73 -19.30 -4.34 3.19
C SER A 73 -20.05 -4.92 4.39
N ALA A 74 -19.69 -6.13 4.82
CA ALA A 74 -20.24 -6.71 6.05
C ALA A 74 -19.92 -5.86 7.30
N ALA A 75 -18.70 -5.32 7.42
CA ALA A 75 -18.29 -4.49 8.56
C ALA A 75 -18.96 -3.10 8.57
N GLN A 76 -19.36 -2.59 7.42
CA GLN A 76 -19.97 -1.26 7.26
C GLN A 76 -21.51 -1.28 7.23
N GLY A 77 -22.14 -2.44 7.47
CA GLY A 77 -23.60 -2.58 7.43
C GLY A 77 -24.20 -2.45 6.03
N GLY A 78 -23.43 -2.75 4.97
CA GLY A 78 -23.88 -2.66 3.58
C GLY A 78 -22.96 -1.83 2.68
N ILE A 79 -23.50 -1.33 1.57
CA ILE A 79 -22.81 -0.47 0.61
C ILE A 79 -22.70 0.92 1.23
N ARG A 80 -21.59 1.22 1.90
CA ARG A 80 -21.24 2.61 2.18
C ARG A 80 -20.84 3.26 0.85
N ASN A 81 -21.74 4.07 0.28
CA ASN A 81 -21.37 5.21 -0.56
C ASN A 81 -20.64 6.24 0.32
N SER A 82 -19.56 5.85 0.99
CA SER A 82 -18.82 6.75 1.88
C SER A 82 -17.86 7.60 1.07
N TYR A 83 -18.45 8.50 0.29
CA TYR A 83 -17.92 9.84 0.08
C TYR A 83 -18.81 10.82 0.88
N THR A 84 -19.10 10.48 2.14
CA THR A 84 -19.87 11.36 3.04
C THR A 84 -19.06 12.60 3.41
N SER A 85 -17.73 12.48 3.42
CA SER A 85 -16.77 13.58 3.36
C SER A 85 -16.36 13.82 1.92
N GLY A 86 -16.19 15.08 1.53
CA GLY A 86 -15.96 15.51 0.14
C GLY A 86 -14.90 14.69 -0.60
N ASN A 87 -15.09 14.57 -1.92
CA ASN A 87 -14.06 13.98 -2.78
C ASN A 87 -12.83 14.91 -2.74
N ILE A 88 -11.72 14.44 -2.15
CA ILE A 88 -10.45 15.18 -2.11
C ILE A 88 -9.92 15.52 -3.51
N HIS A 89 -10.41 14.81 -4.54
CA HIS A 89 -10.11 15.04 -5.95
C HIS A 89 -11.16 15.89 -6.67
N SER A 90 -12.09 16.52 -5.95
CA SER A 90 -13.13 17.38 -6.53
C SER A 90 -12.58 18.67 -7.15
N GLY A 91 -11.35 19.06 -6.81
CA GLY A 91 -10.79 20.36 -7.19
C GLY A 91 -11.51 21.54 -6.51
N SER A 92 -12.32 21.26 -5.49
CA SER A 92 -13.06 22.27 -4.75
C SER A 92 -12.13 23.15 -3.92
N GLN A 93 -12.31 24.47 -4.02
CA GLN A 93 -11.64 25.46 -3.18
C GLN A 93 -11.97 25.36 -1.68
N LYS A 94 -12.96 24.53 -1.32
CA LYS A 94 -13.32 24.26 0.09
C LYS A 94 -12.43 23.20 0.73
N GLU A 95 -11.61 22.50 -0.07
CA GLU A 95 -10.72 21.46 0.45
C GLU A 95 -9.41 22.09 0.94
N VAL A 96 -9.12 21.96 2.24
CA VAL A 96 -7.90 22.48 2.86
C VAL A 96 -7.20 21.35 3.60
N GLY A 97 -5.93 21.13 3.25
CA GLY A 97 -5.11 20.05 3.78
C GLY A 97 -4.24 20.49 4.95
N ALA A 98 -4.05 19.59 5.91
CA ALA A 98 -2.96 19.67 6.88
C ALA A 98 -2.08 18.42 6.79
N VAL A 99 -0.78 18.59 7.03
CA VAL A 99 0.18 17.47 7.14
C VAL A 99 0.97 17.60 8.43
N PHE A 100 1.09 16.51 9.18
CA PHE A 100 1.90 16.50 10.40
C PHE A 100 2.35 15.11 10.84
N TYR A 101 3.43 15.10 11.63
CA TYR A 101 3.86 13.94 12.40
C TYR A 101 3.03 13.81 13.68
N VAL A 102 2.58 12.58 13.98
CA VAL A 102 1.67 12.30 15.11
C VAL A 102 2.31 12.63 16.46
N ASP A 103 3.56 12.25 16.66
CA ASP A 103 4.32 12.51 17.88
C ASP A 103 4.56 14.01 18.09
N LEU A 104 4.95 14.73 17.05
CA LEU A 104 5.22 16.17 17.14
C LEU A 104 3.95 17.00 17.38
N PHE A 105 2.81 16.60 16.80
CA PHE A 105 1.56 17.37 16.90
C PHE A 105 0.70 17.01 18.13
N ALA A 106 0.62 15.72 18.46
CA ALA A 106 -0.31 15.21 19.47
C ALA A 106 0.29 14.13 20.39
N GLY A 107 1.54 13.71 20.17
CA GLY A 107 2.19 12.62 20.90
C GLY A 107 1.76 11.23 20.41
N LYS A 108 0.46 10.92 20.41
CA LYS A 108 -0.10 9.60 20.04
C LYS A 108 -1.37 9.73 19.22
N LEU A 109 -1.74 8.67 18.50
CA LEU A 109 -2.94 8.64 17.65
C LEU A 109 -4.22 8.97 18.43
N LYS A 110 -4.39 8.36 19.60
CA LYS A 110 -5.57 8.58 20.46
C LYS A 110 -5.72 10.03 20.93
N ASP A 111 -4.63 10.79 21.00
CA ASP A 111 -4.61 12.16 21.50
C ASP A 111 -4.91 13.17 20.39
N ILE A 112 -4.85 12.78 19.10
CA ILE A 112 -5.24 13.63 17.97
C ILE A 112 -6.71 14.05 18.06
N LYS A 113 -7.59 13.21 18.64
CA LYS A 113 -9.00 13.55 18.86
C LYS A 113 -9.18 14.89 19.60
N LYS A 114 -8.27 15.21 20.52
CA LYS A 114 -8.27 16.48 21.28
C LYS A 114 -7.89 17.70 20.43
N ARG A 115 -7.27 17.48 19.27
CA ARG A 115 -6.87 18.52 18.30
C ARG A 115 -7.90 18.75 17.20
N ILE A 116 -8.92 17.90 17.07
CA ILE A 116 -9.97 18.05 16.05
C ILE A 116 -10.67 19.42 16.12
N PRO A 117 -11.04 19.97 17.30
CA PRO A 117 -11.64 21.30 17.35
C PRO A 117 -10.76 22.39 16.70
N TYR A 118 -9.45 22.34 16.95
CA TYR A 118 -8.48 23.25 16.33
C TYR A 118 -8.38 23.05 14.81
N LEU A 119 -8.34 21.81 14.34
CA LEU A 119 -8.31 21.52 12.90
C LEU A 119 -9.58 22.04 12.20
N LYS A 120 -10.74 21.95 12.85
CA LYS A 120 -12.00 22.50 12.33
C LYS A 120 -12.03 24.02 12.32
N GLU A 121 -11.51 24.66 13.37
CA GLU A 121 -11.37 26.12 13.44
C GLU A 121 -10.52 26.66 12.28
N LEU A 122 -9.45 25.94 11.92
CA LEU A 122 -8.63 26.25 10.74
C LEU A 122 -9.31 25.93 9.40
N GLY A 123 -10.46 25.25 9.39
CA GLY A 123 -11.15 24.84 8.18
C GLY A 123 -10.53 23.63 7.47
N ILE A 124 -9.75 22.81 8.17
CA ILE A 124 -9.11 21.61 7.58
C ILE A 124 -10.16 20.56 7.24
N THR A 125 -10.12 20.06 6.00
CA THR A 125 -11.03 19.03 5.47
C THR A 125 -10.32 17.72 5.13
N PHE A 126 -8.99 17.71 5.09
CA PHE A 126 -8.23 16.47 5.07
C PHE A 126 -6.90 16.58 5.81
N VAL A 127 -6.47 15.47 6.39
CA VAL A 127 -5.24 15.36 7.17
C VAL A 127 -4.39 14.25 6.60
N HIS A 128 -3.17 14.59 6.20
CA HIS A 128 -2.10 13.63 5.90
C HIS A 128 -1.27 13.39 7.16
N LEU A 129 -1.31 12.16 7.66
CA LEU A 129 -0.39 11.73 8.72
C LEU A 129 0.88 11.15 8.09
N MET A 130 2.03 11.69 8.50
CA MET A 130 3.35 11.13 8.18
C MET A 130 3.47 9.67 8.65
N PRO A 131 4.39 8.85 8.10
CA PRO A 131 4.37 7.39 8.24
C PRO A 131 4.22 6.86 9.67
N LEU A 132 3.19 6.02 9.87
CA LEU A 132 2.74 5.53 11.18
C LEU A 132 3.11 4.07 11.47
N PHE A 133 3.53 3.35 10.43
CA PHE A 133 3.73 1.91 10.48
C PHE A 133 5.04 1.56 11.16
N LYS A 134 5.15 0.30 11.59
CA LYS A 134 6.33 -0.21 12.27
C LYS A 134 7.55 -0.07 11.35
N THR A 135 8.62 0.50 11.90
CA THR A 135 9.92 0.76 11.28
C THR A 135 11.04 -0.03 11.98
N PRO A 136 12.28 -0.08 11.44
CA PRO A 136 13.40 -0.70 12.12
C PRO A 136 13.75 0.06 13.41
N SER A 137 14.56 -0.57 14.25
CA SER A 137 15.26 0.10 15.34
C SER A 137 16.43 0.92 14.79
N GLY A 138 16.54 2.20 15.12
CA GLY A 138 17.62 3.08 14.65
C GLY A 138 17.13 4.12 13.65
N GLU A 139 17.87 4.33 12.57
CA GLU A 139 17.47 5.23 11.48
C GLU A 139 16.27 4.67 10.71
N THR A 140 15.26 5.51 10.48
CA THR A 140 13.99 5.08 9.88
C THR A 140 13.61 5.87 8.63
N ASP A 141 14.49 6.78 8.18
CA ASP A 141 14.18 7.79 7.16
C ASP A 141 12.84 8.49 7.46
N GLY A 142 12.71 9.08 8.65
CA GLY A 142 11.46 9.73 9.08
C GLY A 142 10.25 8.80 9.24
N GLY A 143 10.40 7.48 9.05
CA GLY A 143 9.32 6.50 9.07
C GLY A 143 9.09 5.80 7.72
N TYR A 144 9.79 6.21 6.66
CA TYR A 144 9.66 5.65 5.31
C TYR A 144 10.29 4.26 5.16
N ALA A 145 11.22 3.88 6.04
CA ALA A 145 11.73 2.51 6.12
C ALA A 145 10.72 1.56 6.82
N VAL A 146 9.74 1.03 6.10
CA VAL A 146 8.67 0.18 6.69
C VAL A 146 9.14 -1.25 6.99
N SER A 147 8.95 -1.71 8.22
CA SER A 147 9.15 -3.11 8.65
C SER A 147 7.84 -3.90 8.77
N SER A 148 6.69 -3.24 8.85
CA SER A 148 5.39 -3.91 8.72
C SER A 148 4.26 -2.95 8.36
N TYR A 149 3.63 -3.18 7.20
CA TYR A 149 2.42 -2.45 6.76
C TYR A 149 1.14 -2.79 7.55
N ARG A 150 1.22 -3.70 8.52
CA ARG A 150 0.04 -4.20 9.27
C ARG A 150 0.04 -3.80 10.74
N HIS A 151 1.13 -3.21 11.22
CA HIS A 151 1.29 -2.84 12.61
C HIS A 151 1.69 -1.38 12.72
N ILE A 152 0.97 -0.62 13.54
CA ILE A 152 1.36 0.72 13.95
C ILE A 152 2.64 0.64 14.79
N ALA A 153 3.52 1.62 14.63
CA ALA A 153 4.70 1.74 15.49
C ALA A 153 4.24 1.96 16.94
N LYS A 154 4.82 1.19 17.89
CA LYS A 154 4.39 1.20 19.30
C LYS A 154 4.34 2.60 19.93
N ARG A 155 5.20 3.52 19.47
CA ARG A 155 5.23 4.92 19.93
C ARG A 155 3.93 5.68 19.65
N PHE A 156 3.25 5.37 18.54
CA PHE A 156 2.04 6.04 18.09
C PHE A 156 0.74 5.40 18.62
N GLY A 157 0.76 4.08 18.87
CA GLY A 157 -0.40 3.34 19.38
C GLY A 157 -0.62 2.00 18.67
N THR A 158 -1.88 1.67 18.43
CA THR A 158 -2.33 0.40 17.86
C THR A 158 -3.16 0.60 16.58
N MET A 159 -3.41 -0.48 15.85
CA MET A 159 -4.34 -0.44 14.71
C MET A 159 -5.78 -0.08 15.11
N ASN A 160 -6.18 -0.32 16.35
CA ASN A 160 -7.50 0.09 16.83
C ASN A 160 -7.53 1.60 17.05
N ASP A 161 -6.48 2.19 17.62
CA ASP A 161 -6.39 3.66 17.75
C ASP A 161 -6.48 4.36 16.39
N LEU A 162 -5.90 3.78 15.34
CA LEU A 162 -6.04 4.30 13.98
C LEU A 162 -7.48 4.18 13.45
N ARG A 163 -8.17 3.05 13.69
CA ARG A 163 -9.58 2.88 13.30
C ARG A 163 -10.47 3.89 14.01
N ASP A 164 -10.30 4.04 15.32
CA ASP A 164 -11.04 4.98 16.12
C ASP A 164 -10.80 6.42 15.66
N LEU A 165 -9.58 6.76 15.21
CA LEU A 165 -9.27 8.07 14.66
C LEU A 165 -9.97 8.31 13.31
N ILE A 166 -9.99 7.31 12.42
CA ILE A 166 -10.69 7.39 11.13
C ILE A 166 -12.17 7.70 11.37
N GLU A 167 -12.81 7.02 12.32
CA GLU A 167 -14.22 7.25 12.64
C GLU A 167 -14.47 8.68 13.16
N GLU A 168 -13.60 9.22 14.02
CA GLU A 168 -13.75 10.60 14.50
C GLU A 168 -13.53 11.64 13.40
N PHE A 169 -12.57 11.40 12.51
CA PHE A 169 -12.30 12.25 11.37
C PHE A 169 -13.51 12.26 10.41
N ASP A 170 -14.05 11.08 10.08
CA ASP A 170 -15.27 10.93 9.30
C ASP A 170 -16.44 11.72 9.93
N LEU A 171 -16.65 11.60 11.26
CA LEU A 171 -17.71 12.32 11.99
C LEU A 171 -17.55 13.84 11.97
N ASN A 172 -16.33 14.33 11.71
CA ASN A 172 -16.00 15.74 11.67
C ASN A 172 -15.79 16.28 10.25
N GLY A 173 -16.06 15.47 9.22
CA GLY A 173 -15.88 15.87 7.82
C GLY A 173 -14.41 16.04 7.42
N ILE A 174 -13.50 15.35 8.11
CA ILE A 174 -12.06 15.36 7.82
C ILE A 174 -11.69 14.03 7.15
N ASN A 175 -11.11 14.06 5.97
CA ASN A 175 -10.58 12.87 5.30
C ASN A 175 -9.18 12.52 5.84
N LEU A 176 -8.95 11.25 6.20
CA LEU A 176 -7.60 10.78 6.54
C LEU A 176 -6.82 10.34 5.30
N VAL A 177 -5.59 10.83 5.16
CA VAL A 177 -4.63 10.45 4.12
C VAL A 177 -3.40 9.83 4.78
N LEU A 178 -2.92 8.72 4.22
CA LEU A 178 -1.73 8.00 4.67
C LEU A 178 -0.80 7.72 3.49
N ASP A 179 0.51 7.63 3.77
CA ASP A 179 1.50 7.17 2.80
C ASP A 179 1.28 5.69 2.43
N PHE A 180 1.31 5.40 1.13
CA PHE A 180 1.42 4.04 0.62
C PHE A 180 2.83 3.81 0.06
N ILE A 181 3.73 3.37 0.93
CA ILE A 181 5.16 3.21 0.61
C ILE A 181 5.37 1.89 -0.13
N LEU A 182 5.24 1.93 -1.45
CA LEU A 182 5.25 0.74 -2.31
C LEU A 182 6.59 0.43 -2.99
N ASN A 183 7.53 1.39 -3.03
CA ASN A 183 8.77 1.24 -3.79
C ASN A 183 9.81 0.37 -3.06
N HIS A 184 9.89 0.49 -1.73
CA HIS A 184 10.88 -0.20 -0.93
C HIS A 184 10.31 -0.59 0.44
N THR A 185 10.99 -1.50 1.13
CA THR A 185 10.77 -1.82 2.54
C THR A 185 12.07 -1.62 3.31
N SER A 186 12.00 -1.52 4.64
CA SER A 186 13.21 -1.70 5.46
C SER A 186 13.82 -3.09 5.26
N ASP A 187 15.11 -3.20 5.50
CA ASP A 187 15.85 -4.46 5.54
C ASP A 187 15.42 -5.38 6.70
N GLN A 188 14.72 -4.82 7.71
CA GLN A 188 14.10 -5.57 8.80
C GLN A 188 12.67 -6.06 8.50
N HIS A 189 12.12 -5.76 7.33
CA HIS A 189 10.82 -6.29 6.89
C HIS A 189 10.88 -7.82 6.76
N GLU A 190 9.75 -8.50 7.00
CA GLU A 190 9.69 -9.97 6.92
C GLU A 190 10.14 -10.50 5.56
N TRP A 191 9.77 -9.80 4.48
CA TRP A 191 10.18 -10.14 3.12
C TRP A 191 11.70 -10.03 2.94
N ALA A 192 12.30 -8.93 3.38
CA ALA A 192 13.75 -8.74 3.31
C ALA A 192 14.49 -9.81 4.13
N LYS A 193 14.00 -10.14 5.33
CA LYS A 193 14.57 -11.21 6.17
C LYS A 193 14.53 -12.57 5.49
N LYS A 194 13.42 -12.92 4.85
CA LYS A 194 13.30 -14.18 4.10
C LYS A 194 14.18 -14.20 2.85
N ALA A 195 14.32 -13.06 2.17
CA ALA A 195 15.26 -12.93 1.07
C ALA A 195 16.71 -13.17 1.54
N LYS A 196 17.10 -12.55 2.67
CA LYS A 196 18.42 -12.74 3.28
C LYS A 196 18.66 -14.17 3.76
N SER A 197 17.61 -14.90 4.17
CA SER A 197 17.72 -16.31 4.55
C SER A 197 17.79 -17.29 3.36
N GLY A 198 17.81 -16.80 2.12
CA GLY A 198 17.93 -17.63 0.92
C GLY A 198 16.59 -18.10 0.32
N ASP A 199 15.44 -17.59 0.78
CA ASP A 199 14.16 -17.93 0.16
C ASP A 199 14.03 -17.23 -1.21
N ILE A 200 14.15 -18.02 -2.28
CA ILE A 200 14.16 -17.55 -3.66
C ILE A 200 12.93 -16.72 -4.04
N LYS A 201 11.76 -17.01 -3.44
CA LYS A 201 10.54 -16.25 -3.71
C LYS A 201 10.70 -14.81 -3.24
N TYR A 202 11.27 -14.61 -2.05
CA TYR A 202 11.46 -13.27 -1.49
C TYR A 202 12.73 -12.60 -2.00
N GLN A 203 13.75 -13.35 -2.42
CA GLN A 203 14.87 -12.77 -3.18
C GLN A 203 14.37 -12.08 -4.44
N ASN A 204 13.43 -12.70 -5.17
CA ASN A 204 12.79 -12.10 -6.34
C ASN A 204 11.87 -10.90 -6.04
N TYR A 205 11.68 -10.50 -4.78
CA TYR A 205 10.98 -9.24 -4.44
C TYR A 205 11.94 -8.04 -4.42
N TYR A 206 13.25 -8.28 -4.43
CA TYR A 206 14.27 -7.25 -4.39
C TYR A 206 15.24 -7.43 -5.57
N TYR A 207 15.95 -6.37 -5.93
CA TYR A 207 17.05 -6.46 -6.89
C TYR A 207 18.34 -6.76 -6.13
N ILE A 208 18.86 -7.97 -6.31
CA ILE A 208 20.07 -8.49 -5.65
C ILE A 208 21.05 -8.91 -6.73
N PHE A 209 22.28 -8.40 -6.67
CA PHE A 209 23.36 -8.61 -7.64
C PHE A 209 24.55 -9.23 -6.93
N LYS A 210 25.21 -10.21 -7.54
CA LYS A 210 26.36 -10.89 -6.92
C LYS A 210 27.65 -10.14 -7.16
N GLU A 211 27.81 -9.61 -8.36
CA GLU A 211 29.04 -8.98 -8.81
C GLU A 211 28.85 -7.48 -8.96
N LYS A 212 29.88 -6.72 -8.57
CA LYS A 212 29.88 -5.27 -8.71
C LYS A 212 29.72 -4.82 -10.17
N LYS A 213 30.20 -5.63 -11.12
CA LYS A 213 30.10 -5.37 -12.55
C LYS A 213 28.65 -5.26 -13.04
N GLU A 214 27.73 -6.04 -12.47
CA GLU A 214 26.30 -5.96 -12.79
C GLU A 214 25.73 -4.56 -12.49
N LEU A 215 26.29 -3.86 -11.51
CA LEU A 215 25.86 -2.51 -11.12
C LEU A 215 26.29 -1.45 -12.13
N GLU A 216 27.36 -1.69 -12.90
CA GLU A 216 27.91 -0.74 -13.86
C GLU A 216 26.97 -0.54 -15.06
N GLU A 217 26.07 -1.49 -15.33
CA GLU A 217 25.02 -1.36 -16.34
C GLU A 217 23.97 -0.32 -15.95
N TYR A 218 23.72 -0.15 -14.65
CA TYR A 218 22.69 0.76 -14.13
C TYR A 218 23.27 2.09 -13.69
N SER A 219 24.39 2.07 -12.95
CA SER A 219 24.92 3.22 -12.22
C SER A 219 25.09 4.51 -13.04
N PRO A 220 25.53 4.49 -14.31
CA PRO A 220 25.66 5.72 -15.11
C PRO A 220 24.34 6.46 -15.36
N TYR A 221 23.21 5.77 -15.24
CA TYR A 221 21.87 6.30 -15.52
C TYR A 221 21.06 6.61 -14.25
N LEU A 222 21.63 6.35 -13.07
CA LEU A 222 20.98 6.59 -11.79
C LEU A 222 21.43 7.92 -11.17
N ARG A 223 20.47 8.62 -10.57
CA ARG A 223 20.72 9.85 -9.81
C ARG A 223 20.90 9.51 -8.34
N ASP A 224 21.92 10.08 -7.71
CA ASP A 224 22.08 10.03 -6.25
C ASP A 224 20.97 10.87 -5.59
N ILE A 225 20.11 10.22 -4.79
CA ILE A 225 19.01 10.89 -4.08
C ILE A 225 19.51 11.50 -2.75
N PHE A 226 20.37 10.77 -2.03
CA PHE A 226 20.90 11.19 -0.73
C PHE A 226 22.44 11.13 -0.71
N PRO A 227 23.15 11.92 -1.53
CA PRO A 227 24.60 11.81 -1.69
C PRO A 227 25.40 12.01 -0.38
N GLU A 228 24.82 12.73 0.59
CA GLU A 228 25.41 12.96 1.91
C GLU A 228 25.30 11.75 2.84
N VAL A 229 24.23 10.95 2.69
CA VAL A 229 24.05 9.70 3.42
C VAL A 229 24.82 8.59 2.70
N ARG A 230 24.73 8.58 1.36
CA ARG A 230 25.20 7.48 0.54
C ARG A 230 25.35 7.86 -0.93
N LYS A 231 26.52 7.51 -1.51
CA LYS A 231 26.72 7.56 -2.96
C LYS A 231 26.15 6.33 -3.65
N GLY A 232 25.51 6.53 -4.80
CA GLY A 232 24.90 5.49 -5.62
C GLY A 232 23.60 4.91 -5.04
N SER A 233 23.04 3.93 -5.75
CA SER A 233 21.76 3.30 -5.42
C SER A 233 21.88 1.83 -5.02
N PHE A 234 23.06 1.34 -4.64
CA PHE A 234 23.29 -0.10 -4.36
C PHE A 234 24.15 -0.31 -3.11
N THR A 235 23.67 -1.00 -2.07
CA THR A 235 24.46 -1.36 -0.86
C THR A 235 24.87 -2.81 -0.83
N PHE A 236 26.14 -3.05 -0.48
CA PHE A 236 26.64 -4.39 -0.21
C PHE A 236 26.13 -4.87 1.15
N ASP A 237 25.40 -5.98 1.16
CA ASP A 237 24.93 -6.64 2.37
C ASP A 237 25.87 -7.81 2.68
N GLU A 238 26.65 -7.68 3.75
CA GLU A 238 27.63 -8.67 4.19
C GLU A 238 26.99 -10.02 4.56
N SER A 239 25.74 -10.03 5.03
CA SER A 239 25.08 -11.27 5.47
C SER A 239 24.77 -12.24 4.33
N ILE A 240 24.61 -11.70 3.11
CA ILE A 240 24.36 -12.49 1.89
C ILE A 240 25.45 -12.34 0.83
N GLN A 241 26.54 -11.62 1.14
CA GLN A 241 27.66 -11.37 0.24
C GLN A 241 27.21 -10.88 -1.15
N SER A 242 26.26 -9.95 -1.19
CA SER A 242 25.62 -9.46 -2.43
C SER A 242 25.31 -7.97 -2.34
N TRP A 243 25.16 -7.32 -3.49
CA TRP A 243 24.69 -5.94 -3.61
C TRP A 243 23.17 -5.89 -3.74
N VAL A 244 22.52 -4.97 -3.04
CA VAL A 244 21.07 -4.78 -3.04
C VAL A 244 20.74 -3.37 -3.52
N TRP A 245 19.74 -3.23 -4.39
CA TRP A 245 19.27 -1.91 -4.84
C TRP A 245 18.55 -1.18 -3.70
N THR A 246 19.06 0.01 -3.37
CA THR A 246 18.59 0.91 -2.32
C THR A 246 18.71 2.37 -2.80
N THR A 247 17.85 2.78 -3.74
CA THR A 247 17.72 4.19 -4.16
C THR A 247 17.43 5.09 -2.97
#